data_AF-A0A7J7J048-F1
#
_entry.id   AF-A0A7J7J048-F1
#
_cell.length_a   1.000
_cell.length_b   1.000
_cell.length_c   1.000
_cell.angle_alpha   90.00
_cell.angle_beta   90.00
_cell.angle_gamma   90.00
#
_symmetry.space_group_name_H-M   'P 1'
#
loop_
_entity.id
_entity.type
_entity.pdbx_description
1 polymer ?
#
loop_
_entity_poly.entity_id
_entity_poly.type
_entity_poly.pdbx_seq_one_letter_code
_entity_poly.pdbx_strand_id
1 'polypeptide(L)'
;MFAISEQAYSVSSMSCRLLEIMSSLAQVLPERYGYVVLAVAGGSLVNIYHIVQVAKARKQYSVKAPLTYSEDEPAFNRIMRAHLNYLENYPFFACTMLLGGLQYPRASTSAGVMWLVGRIWYAKAYAEDSSKRGSGFMISSLAQLLMLGNTIGFGLRHAGVIAACRARFSR
;
A
#
# COMPACT_ATOMS: atom_id res chain seq x y z
N MET A 1 18.52 -23.74 -40.44
CA MET A 1 19.36 -23.49 -39.24
C MET A 1 19.56 -22.00 -38.94
N PHE A 2 19.58 -21.10 -39.94
CA PHE A 2 19.76 -19.64 -39.76
C PHE A 2 18.60 -18.89 -39.06
N ALA A 3 17.35 -19.34 -39.16
CA ALA A 3 16.20 -18.64 -38.55
C ALA A 3 16.17 -18.74 -37.01
N ILE A 4 16.78 -19.79 -36.42
CA ILE A 4 16.76 -19.99 -34.96
C ILE A 4 17.78 -19.06 -34.28
N SER A 5 18.90 -18.73 -34.95
CA SER A 5 19.91 -17.81 -34.41
C SER A 5 19.46 -16.35 -34.41
N GLU A 6 18.70 -15.89 -35.41
CA GLU A 6 18.15 -14.52 -35.44
C GLU A 6 17.07 -14.31 -34.38
N GLN A 7 16.18 -15.30 -34.18
CA GLN A 7 15.17 -15.24 -33.12
C GLN A 7 15.83 -15.17 -31.74
N ALA A 8 16.89 -15.96 -31.50
CA ALA A 8 17.64 -15.95 -30.26
C ALA A 8 18.42 -14.63 -30.04
N TYR A 9 18.98 -14.04 -31.10
CA TYR A 9 19.70 -12.77 -31.04
C TYR A 9 18.77 -11.57 -30.77
N SER A 10 17.57 -11.58 -31.37
CA SER A 10 16.52 -10.59 -31.13
C SER A 10 16.04 -10.63 -29.67
N VAL A 11 15.75 -11.83 -29.15
CA VAL A 11 15.32 -12.04 -27.75
C VAL A 11 16.42 -11.68 -26.73
N SER A 12 17.69 -11.98 -27.04
CA SER A 12 18.86 -11.56 -26.26
C SER A 12 19.01 -10.03 -26.22
N SER A 13 18.94 -9.36 -27.38
CA SER A 13 19.05 -7.90 -27.46
C SER A 13 17.90 -7.17 -26.77
N MET A 14 16.69 -7.75 -26.80
CA MET A 14 15.51 -7.22 -26.12
C MET A 14 15.62 -7.41 -24.60
N SER A 15 16.19 -8.53 -24.14
CA SER A 15 16.51 -8.75 -22.73
C SER A 15 17.61 -7.81 -22.22
N CYS A 16 18.65 -7.55 -23.02
CA CYS A 16 19.68 -6.55 -22.70
C CYS A 16 19.11 -5.12 -22.65
N ARG A 17 18.26 -4.72 -23.60
CA ARG A 17 17.59 -3.40 -23.54
C ARG A 17 16.63 -3.28 -22.36
N LEU A 18 15.91 -4.36 -22.03
CA LEU A 18 15.08 -4.41 -20.82
C LEU A 18 15.95 -4.24 -19.56
N LEU A 19 17.09 -4.92 -19.49
CA LEU A 19 18.04 -4.77 -18.38
C LEU A 19 18.63 -3.35 -18.30
N GLU A 20 18.95 -2.71 -19.43
CA GLU A 20 19.40 -1.32 -19.48
C GLU A 20 18.29 -0.33 -19.04
N ILE A 21 17.04 -0.56 -19.44
CA ILE A 21 15.89 0.25 -19.01
C ILE A 21 15.61 0.04 -17.51
N MET A 22 15.73 -1.19 -17.01
CA MET A 22 15.60 -1.50 -15.59
C MET A 22 16.73 -0.85 -14.78
N SER A 23 17.94 -0.80 -15.34
CA SER A 23 19.10 -0.13 -14.76
C SER A 23 18.97 1.40 -14.75
N SER A 24 18.38 1.99 -15.79
CA SER A 24 18.15 3.44 -15.84
C SER A 24 17.06 3.88 -14.87
N LEU A 25 16.02 3.05 -14.65
CA LEU A 25 15.00 3.31 -13.63
C LEU A 25 15.59 3.33 -12.21
N ALA A 26 16.57 2.46 -11.93
CA ALA A 26 17.31 2.44 -10.68
C ALA A 26 18.16 3.70 -10.47
N GLN A 27 18.58 4.38 -11.55
CA GLN A 27 19.28 5.67 -11.48
C GLN A 27 18.34 6.87 -11.29
N VAL A 28 17.07 6.75 -11.71
CA VAL A 28 16.06 7.82 -11.59
C VAL A 28 15.39 7.82 -10.22
N LEU A 29 15.29 6.65 -9.56
CA LEU A 29 14.61 6.53 -8.27
C LEU A 29 15.52 6.95 -7.09
N PRO A 30 14.94 7.54 -6.02
CA PRO A 30 15.69 7.89 -4.83
C PRO A 30 16.39 6.68 -4.21
N GLU A 31 17.59 6.88 -3.67
CA GLU A 31 18.26 5.88 -2.85
C GLU A 31 17.27 5.40 -1.77
N ARG A 32 17.05 4.08 -1.67
CA ARG A 32 16.15 3.42 -0.70
C ARG A 32 14.66 3.47 -1.02
N TYR A 33 14.26 3.97 -2.19
CA TYR A 33 12.85 3.89 -2.64
C TYR A 33 12.34 2.44 -2.78
N GLY A 34 13.23 1.47 -2.96
CA GLY A 34 12.88 0.04 -2.93
C GLY A 34 12.12 -0.40 -1.68
N TYR A 35 12.38 0.20 -0.50
CA TYR A 35 11.63 -0.12 0.71
C TYR A 35 10.16 0.33 0.66
N VAL A 36 9.88 1.44 -0.05
CA VAL A 36 8.51 1.92 -0.26
C VAL A 36 7.74 0.91 -1.10
N VAL A 37 8.37 0.40 -2.17
CA VAL A 37 7.79 -0.64 -3.02
C VAL A 37 7.55 -1.93 -2.23
N LEU A 38 8.52 -2.36 -1.42
CA LEU A 38 8.38 -3.53 -0.56
C LEU A 38 7.24 -3.39 0.45
N ALA A 39 7.05 -2.20 1.02
CA ALA A 39 5.94 -1.96 1.94
C ALA A 39 4.57 -1.96 1.25
N VAL A 40 4.47 -1.44 0.02
CA VAL A 40 3.25 -1.58 -0.80
C VAL A 40 2.99 -3.05 -1.14
N ALA A 41 4.02 -3.81 -1.50
CA ALA A 41 3.91 -5.25 -1.70
C ALA A 41 3.46 -5.97 -0.41
N GLY A 42 3.98 -5.55 0.75
CA GLY A 42 3.53 -5.99 2.07
C GLY A 42 2.04 -5.71 2.32
N GLY A 43 1.54 -4.56 1.86
CA GLY A 43 0.11 -4.25 1.87
C GLY A 43 -0.73 -5.22 1.03
N SER A 44 -0.25 -5.66 -0.12
CA SER A 44 -0.90 -6.71 -0.90
C SER A 44 -0.94 -8.04 -0.13
N LEU A 45 0.13 -8.40 0.59
CA LEU A 45 0.16 -9.60 1.44
C LEU A 45 -0.86 -9.52 2.59
N VAL A 46 -1.02 -8.34 3.21
CA VAL A 46 -2.05 -8.10 4.23
C VAL A 46 -3.47 -8.22 3.63
N ASN A 47 -3.68 -7.76 2.39
CA ASN A 47 -4.96 -7.98 1.70
C ASN A 47 -5.24 -9.47 1.50
N ILE A 48 -4.24 -10.25 1.09
CA ILE A 48 -4.35 -11.71 0.95
C ILE A 48 -4.71 -12.36 2.29
N TYR A 49 -4.11 -11.90 3.40
CA TYR A 49 -4.49 -12.32 4.74
C TYR A 49 -5.98 -12.07 5.02
N HIS A 50 -6.52 -10.88 4.71
CA HIS A 50 -7.95 -10.59 4.90
C HIS A 50 -8.84 -11.48 4.03
N ILE A 51 -8.46 -11.73 2.77
CA ILE A 51 -9.18 -12.64 1.87
C ILE A 51 -9.27 -14.05 2.46
N VAL A 52 -8.15 -14.57 2.98
CA VAL A 52 -8.11 -15.89 3.62
C VAL A 52 -8.99 -15.95 4.87
N GLN A 53 -9.00 -14.89 5.69
CA GLN A 53 -9.85 -14.83 6.88
C GLN A 53 -11.34 -14.81 6.52
N VAL A 54 -11.73 -14.07 5.48
CA VAL A 54 -13.10 -14.09 4.94
C VAL A 54 -13.46 -15.48 4.41
N ALA A 55 -12.59 -16.13 3.65
CA ALA A 55 -12.85 -17.45 3.10
C ALA A 55 -13.04 -18.51 4.22
N LYS A 56 -12.22 -18.44 5.27
CA LYS A 56 -12.38 -19.29 6.47
C LYS A 56 -13.70 -19.03 7.17
N ALA A 57 -14.07 -17.77 7.37
CA ALA A 57 -15.33 -17.40 7.99
C ALA A 57 -16.54 -17.88 7.18
N ARG A 58 -16.50 -17.78 5.84
CA ARG A 58 -17.56 -18.32 4.96
C ARG A 58 -17.76 -19.82 5.16
N LYS A 59 -16.68 -20.58 5.29
CA LYS A 59 -16.75 -22.02 5.55
C LYS A 59 -17.27 -22.33 6.96
N GLN A 60 -16.85 -21.55 7.96
CA GLN A 60 -17.23 -21.75 9.35
C GLN A 60 -18.72 -21.46 9.60
N TYR A 61 -19.22 -20.35 9.06
CA TYR A 61 -20.59 -19.88 9.26
C TYR A 61 -21.55 -20.33 8.14
N SER A 62 -21.08 -21.19 7.21
CA SER A 62 -21.86 -21.74 6.10
C SER A 62 -22.57 -20.69 5.20
N VAL A 63 -22.02 -19.48 5.13
CA VAL A 63 -22.59 -18.39 4.32
C VAL A 63 -22.18 -18.55 2.85
N LYS A 64 -23.11 -19.06 2.04
CA LYS A 64 -22.91 -19.27 0.59
C LYS A 64 -22.83 -17.93 -0.14
N ALA A 65 -21.95 -17.86 -1.15
CA ALA A 65 -21.99 -16.77 -2.12
C ALA A 65 -23.36 -16.77 -2.84
N PRO A 66 -23.94 -15.60 -3.20
CA PRO A 66 -23.34 -14.25 -3.23
C PRO A 66 -23.50 -13.42 -1.94
N LEU A 67 -24.03 -13.99 -0.85
CA LEU A 67 -24.33 -13.24 0.37
C LEU A 67 -23.05 -12.66 0.99
N THR A 68 -23.06 -11.35 1.22
CA THR A 68 -22.00 -10.57 1.89
C THR A 68 -22.32 -10.25 3.34
N TYR A 69 -23.60 -10.33 3.71
CA TYR A 69 -24.11 -10.16 5.05
C TYR A 69 -25.06 -11.32 5.37
N SER A 70 -25.07 -11.74 6.64
CA SER A 70 -26.00 -12.71 7.21
C SER A 70 -26.63 -12.09 8.44
N GLU A 71 -27.96 -12.13 8.57
CA GLU A 71 -28.66 -11.61 9.76
C GLU A 71 -28.37 -12.47 11.00
N ASP A 72 -28.21 -13.77 10.80
CA ASP A 72 -28.02 -14.75 11.87
C ASP A 72 -26.58 -14.82 12.39
N GLU A 73 -25.60 -14.37 11.60
CA GLU A 73 -24.17 -14.54 11.90
C GLU A 73 -23.42 -13.19 12.01
N PRO A 74 -23.57 -12.46 13.13
CA PRO A 74 -22.92 -11.17 13.33
C PRO A 74 -21.39 -11.25 13.40
N ALA A 75 -20.82 -12.42 13.71
CA ALA A 75 -19.38 -12.64 13.67
C ALA A 75 -18.84 -12.63 12.23
N PHE A 76 -19.53 -13.26 11.29
CA PHE A 76 -19.20 -13.22 9.87
C PHE A 76 -19.23 -11.78 9.33
N ASN A 77 -20.29 -11.04 9.65
CA ASN A 77 -20.46 -9.65 9.20
C ASN A 77 -19.31 -8.75 9.67
N ARG A 78 -18.80 -8.96 10.89
CA ARG A 78 -17.66 -8.20 11.43
C ARG A 78 -16.38 -8.46 10.65
N ILE A 79 -16.08 -9.74 10.35
CA ILE A 79 -14.90 -10.12 9.56
C ILE A 79 -15.00 -9.56 8.13
N MET A 80 -16.17 -9.70 7.50
CA MET A 80 -16.43 -9.12 6.19
C MET A 80 -16.26 -7.60 6.18
N ARG A 81 -16.81 -6.89 7.18
CA ARG A 81 -16.70 -5.44 7.27
C ARG A 81 -15.25 -4.99 7.48
N ALA A 82 -14.47 -5.74 8.25
CA ALA A 82 -13.04 -5.45 8.44
C ALA A 82 -12.26 -5.54 7.12
N HIS A 83 -12.53 -6.56 6.29
CA HIS A 83 -11.92 -6.68 4.96
C HIS A 83 -12.34 -5.55 4.02
N LEU A 84 -13.64 -5.24 3.96
CA LEU A 84 -14.14 -4.14 3.13
C LEU A 84 -13.52 -2.80 3.55
N ASN A 85 -13.37 -2.55 4.86
CA ASN A 85 -12.73 -1.33 5.33
C ASN A 85 -11.25 -1.25 4.96
N TYR A 86 -10.55 -2.39 4.91
CA TYR A 86 -9.19 -2.43 4.38
C TYR A 86 -9.16 -2.01 2.90
N LEU A 87 -10.06 -2.57 2.07
CA LEU A 87 -10.16 -2.25 0.65
C LEU A 87 -10.55 -0.80 0.38
N GLU A 88 -11.41 -0.20 1.21
CA GLU A 88 -11.77 1.23 1.12
C GLU A 88 -10.56 2.16 1.29
N ASN A 89 -9.58 1.74 2.10
CA ASN A 89 -8.44 2.58 2.46
C ASN A 89 -7.14 2.22 1.75
N TYR A 90 -7.04 1.01 1.20
CA TYR A 90 -5.84 0.54 0.54
C TYR A 90 -5.41 1.39 -0.66
N PRO A 91 -6.31 1.88 -1.54
CA PRO A 91 -5.93 2.80 -2.62
C PRO A 91 -5.34 4.10 -2.07
N PHE A 92 -5.94 4.65 -1.01
CA PHE A 92 -5.44 5.88 -0.39
C PHE A 92 -4.05 5.69 0.22
N PHE A 93 -3.86 4.58 0.95
CA PHE A 93 -2.56 4.14 1.45
C PHE A 93 -1.53 4.06 0.32
N ALA A 94 -1.81 3.29 -0.74
CA ALA A 94 -0.88 3.06 -1.84
C ALA A 94 -0.50 4.36 -2.55
N CYS A 95 -1.46 5.24 -2.84
CA CYS A 95 -1.20 6.54 -3.48
C CYS A 95 -0.29 7.42 -2.62
N THR A 96 -0.63 7.61 -1.34
CA THR A 96 0.17 8.46 -0.43
C THR A 96 1.55 7.89 -0.15
N MET A 97 1.68 6.56 -0.13
CA MET A 97 2.95 5.89 0.12
C MET A 97 3.90 6.03 -1.06
N LEU A 98 3.41 5.79 -2.29
CA LEU A 98 4.22 5.93 -3.50
C LEU A 98 4.63 7.38 -3.72
N LEU A 99 3.69 8.33 -3.63
CA LEU A 99 3.99 9.74 -3.86
C LEU A 99 4.86 10.35 -2.75
N GLY A 100 4.51 10.14 -1.47
CA GLY A 100 5.30 10.62 -0.34
C GLY A 100 6.68 9.95 -0.25
N GLY A 101 6.80 8.72 -0.75
CA GLY A 101 8.06 7.97 -0.82
C GLY A 101 9.10 8.58 -1.76
N LEU A 102 8.69 9.33 -2.78
CA LEU A 102 9.60 9.92 -3.77
C LEU A 102 10.55 10.94 -3.16
N GLN A 103 10.10 11.68 -2.14
CA GLN A 103 10.94 12.65 -1.44
C GLN A 103 11.38 12.17 -0.06
N TYR A 104 10.55 11.38 0.61
CA TYR A 104 10.80 10.94 1.98
C TYR A 104 10.71 9.41 2.11
N PRO A 105 11.61 8.64 1.45
CA PRO A 105 11.49 7.18 1.38
C PRO A 105 11.53 6.50 2.75
N ARG A 106 12.41 6.94 3.67
CA ARG A 106 12.52 6.36 5.02
C ARG A 106 11.29 6.63 5.88
N ALA A 107 10.84 7.89 5.94
CA ALA A 107 9.69 8.28 6.75
C ALA A 107 8.38 7.69 6.22
N SER A 108 8.22 7.64 4.90
CA SER A 108 7.05 7.00 4.28
C SER A 108 7.07 5.48 4.50
N THR A 109 8.23 4.83 4.43
CA THR A 109 8.36 3.40 4.74
C THR A 109 7.97 3.09 6.19
N SER A 110 8.51 3.83 7.17
CA SER A 110 8.20 3.58 8.59
C SER A 110 6.72 3.82 8.89
N ALA A 111 6.15 4.90 8.35
CA ALA A 111 4.71 5.18 8.45
C ALA A 111 3.88 4.08 7.77
N GLY A 112 4.30 3.58 6.61
CA GLY A 112 3.61 2.51 5.91
C GLY A 112 3.60 1.19 6.68
N VAL A 113 4.74 0.80 7.28
CA VAL A 113 4.81 -0.39 8.15
C VAL A 113 3.90 -0.22 9.37
N MET A 114 3.92 0.95 10.01
CA MET A 114 3.02 1.26 11.13
C MET A 114 1.55 1.19 10.74
N TRP A 115 1.19 1.66 9.55
CA TRP A 115 -0.16 1.54 9.01
C TRP A 115 -0.58 0.08 8.86
N LEU A 116 0.28 -0.76 8.28
CA LEU A 116 0.02 -2.20 8.07
C LEU A 116 -0.18 -2.95 9.40
N VAL A 117 0.66 -2.69 10.39
CA VAL A 117 0.50 -3.26 11.74
C VAL A 117 -0.83 -2.81 12.36
N GLY A 118 -1.16 -1.52 12.25
CA GLY A 118 -2.44 -0.98 12.70
C GLY A 118 -3.64 -1.65 12.03
N ARG A 119 -3.54 -2.00 10.74
CA ARG A 119 -4.59 -2.71 10.00
C ARG A 119 -4.78 -4.15 10.43
N ILE A 120 -3.69 -4.87 10.69
CA ILE A 120 -3.76 -6.24 11.21
C ILE A 120 -4.40 -6.23 12.60
N TRP A 121 -4.01 -5.28 13.46
CA TRP A 121 -4.62 -5.12 14.78
C TRP A 121 -6.10 -4.74 14.67
N TYR A 122 -6.43 -3.74 13.85
CA TYR A 122 -7.82 -3.34 13.61
C TYR A 122 -8.70 -4.52 13.23
N ALA A 123 -8.28 -5.36 12.27
CA ALA A 123 -9.09 -6.49 11.84
C ALA A 123 -9.23 -7.58 12.90
N LYS A 124 -8.18 -7.86 13.68
CA LYS A 124 -8.27 -8.80 14.81
C LYS A 124 -9.24 -8.29 15.88
N ALA A 125 -9.09 -7.03 16.29
CA ALA A 125 -9.95 -6.40 17.27
C ALA A 125 -11.40 -6.34 16.79
N TYR A 126 -11.63 -5.96 15.53
CA TYR A 126 -12.98 -5.89 14.93
C TYR A 126 -13.67 -7.25 14.86
N ALA A 127 -12.91 -8.32 14.58
CA ALA A 127 -13.43 -9.68 14.55
C ALA A 127 -13.88 -10.17 15.94
N GLU A 128 -13.15 -9.81 17.00
CA GLU A 128 -13.51 -10.14 18.38
C GLU A 128 -14.69 -9.32 18.88
N ASP A 129 -14.64 -7.99 18.71
CA ASP A 129 -15.60 -7.03 19.24
C ASP A 129 -15.55 -5.72 18.42
N SER A 130 -16.69 -5.29 17.89
CA SER A 130 -16.78 -4.07 17.07
C SER A 130 -16.43 -2.81 17.86
N SER A 131 -16.53 -2.82 19.19
CA SER A 131 -16.16 -1.69 20.06
C SER A 131 -14.65 -1.52 20.25
N LYS A 132 -13.88 -2.61 20.19
CA LYS A 132 -12.43 -2.62 20.48
C LYS A 132 -11.56 -2.19 19.30
N ARG A 133 -12.16 -1.91 18.15
CA ARG A 133 -11.46 -1.53 16.90
C ARG A 133 -10.72 -0.19 16.96
N GLY A 134 -11.04 0.67 17.93
CA GLY A 134 -10.63 2.07 17.94
C GLY A 134 -9.11 2.28 17.94
N SER A 135 -8.36 1.49 18.72
CA SER A 135 -6.91 1.65 18.86
C SER A 135 -6.16 1.37 17.55
N GLY A 136 -6.45 0.23 16.90
CA GLY A 136 -5.89 -0.11 15.59
C GLY A 136 -6.26 0.90 14.51
N PHE A 137 -7.50 1.41 14.55
CA PHE A 137 -7.95 2.47 13.64
C PHE A 137 -7.13 3.75 13.84
N MET A 138 -6.99 4.23 15.08
CA MET A 138 -6.25 5.47 15.37
C MET A 138 -4.78 5.39 14.95
N ILE A 139 -4.10 4.26 15.22
CA ILE A 139 -2.71 4.05 14.80
C ILE A 139 -2.60 4.12 13.27
N SER A 140 -3.48 3.40 12.56
CA SER A 140 -3.47 3.40 11.10
C SER A 140 -3.81 4.78 10.52
N SER A 141 -4.75 5.52 11.12
CA SER A 141 -5.13 6.85 10.69
C SER A 141 -4.00 7.87 10.90
N LEU A 142 -3.30 7.81 12.03
CA LEU A 142 -2.15 8.67 12.29
C LEU A 142 -1.02 8.40 11.29
N ALA A 143 -0.71 7.12 11.04
CA ALA A 143 0.25 6.71 10.02
C ALA A 143 -0.13 7.24 8.63
N GLN A 144 -1.42 7.16 8.28
CA GLN A 144 -1.95 7.66 7.02
C GLN A 144 -1.77 9.18 6.88
N LEU A 145 -2.05 9.94 7.95
CA LEU A 145 -1.86 11.39 7.96
C LEU A 145 -0.38 11.79 7.79
N LEU A 146 0.54 11.03 8.38
CA LEU A 146 1.98 11.27 8.19
C LEU A 146 2.40 11.08 6.72
N MET A 147 1.94 10.01 6.07
CA MET A 147 2.24 9.78 4.64
C MET A 147 1.56 10.82 3.73
N LEU A 148 0.36 11.24 4.07
CA LEU A 148 -0.32 12.34 3.38
C LEU A 148 0.48 13.65 3.52
N GLY A 149 0.97 13.95 4.72
CA GLY A 149 1.85 15.10 4.96
C GLY A 149 3.12 15.05 4.10
N ASN A 150 3.76 13.88 3.99
CA ASN A 150 4.91 13.68 3.10
C ASN A 150 4.55 13.95 1.62
N THR A 151 3.38 13.50 1.18
CA THR A 151 2.87 13.71 -0.18
C THR A 151 2.59 15.19 -0.47
N ILE A 152 1.94 15.89 0.47
CA ILE A 152 1.67 17.33 0.36
C ILE A 152 2.99 18.10 0.32
N GLY A 153 3.94 17.77 1.19
CA GLY A 153 5.28 18.37 1.21
C GLY A 153 6.03 18.17 -0.10
N PHE A 154 5.92 16.99 -0.71
CA PHE A 154 6.45 16.71 -2.04
C PHE A 154 5.84 17.61 -3.11
N GLY A 155 4.51 17.73 -3.15
CA GLY A 155 3.79 18.59 -4.08
C GLY A 155 4.14 20.07 -3.92
N LEU A 156 4.12 20.60 -2.69
CA LEU A 156 4.45 22.01 -2.39
C LEU A 156 5.89 22.38 -2.78
N ARG A 157 6.82 21.43 -2.66
CA ARG A 157 8.21 21.66 -3.05
C ARG A 157 8.37 21.73 -4.56
N HIS A 158 7.73 20.82 -5.29
CA HIS A 158 7.80 20.76 -6.76
C HIS A 158 7.00 21.88 -7.42
N ALA A 159 5.93 22.36 -6.78
CA ALA A 159 5.20 23.55 -7.21
C ALA A 159 5.99 24.87 -6.98
N GLY A 160 7.21 24.81 -6.41
CA GLY A 160 8.04 26.00 -6.15
C GLY A 160 7.54 26.90 -5.02
N VAL A 161 6.43 26.55 -4.36
CA VAL A 161 5.78 27.36 -3.32
C VAL A 161 6.71 27.59 -2.12
N ILE A 162 7.47 26.56 -1.72
CA ILE A 162 8.42 26.66 -0.61
C ILE A 162 9.61 27.58 -0.96
N ALA A 163 10.10 27.50 -2.20
CA ALA A 163 11.21 28.33 -2.67
C ALA A 163 10.78 29.81 -2.79
N ALA A 164 9.59 30.05 -3.34
CA ALA A 164 9.00 31.39 -3.43
C ALA A 164 8.75 32.03 -2.05
N CYS A 165 8.27 31.24 -1.07
CA CYS A 165 8.03 31.72 0.28
C CYS A 165 9.34 32.07 1.00
N ARG A 166 10.38 31.24 0.87
CA ARG A 166 11.70 31.49 1.47
C ARG A 166 12.37 32.74 0.89
N ALA A 167 12.27 32.97 -0.42
CA ALA A 167 12.85 34.16 -1.07
C ALA A 167 12.15 35.48 -0.68
N ARG A 168 10.87 35.42 -0.27
CA ARG A 168 10.11 36.59 0.17
C ARG A 168 10.45 37.02 1.61
N PHE A 169 10.88 36.09 2.46
CA PHE A 169 11.20 36.36 3.87
C PHE A 169 12.66 36.75 4.12
N SER A 170 13.55 36.60 3.12
CA SER A 170 14.96 36.99 3.21
C SER A 170 15.25 38.41 2.68
N ARG A 171 14.22 39.22 2.46
CA ARG A 171 14.30 40.65 2.12
C ARG A 171 13.71 41.45 3.27
#